data_AF-A0A2M8KCP1-F1
#
_entry.id   AF-A0A2M8KCP1-F1
#
_cell.length_a   1.000
_cell.length_b   1.000
_cell.length_c   1.000
_cell.angle_alpha   90.00
_cell.angle_beta   90.00
_cell.angle_gamma   90.00
#
_symmetry.space_group_name_H-M   'P 1'
#
loop_
_entity.id
_entity.type
_entity.pdbx_description
1 polymer ?
#
loop_
_entity_poly.entity_id
_entity_poly.type
_entity_poly.pdbx_seq_one_letter_code
_entity_poly.pdbx_strand_id
1 'polypeptide(L)' 'IEKVYEMDNQIDANEKYSMFLVNHLTLRDDNQPIEGAGVEPTIDINDPTWENKLLEYFNSDELVKAVKEVWNTPPGEI' A
#
# COMPACT_ATOMS: atom_id res chain seq x y z
N ILE A 1 9.05 -5.28 9.32
CA ILE A 1 10.30 -5.54 8.54
C ILE A 1 10.36 -7.03 8.23
N GLU A 2 10.41 -7.33 6.94
CA GLU A 2 10.62 -8.67 6.39
C GLU A 2 12.12 -8.97 6.33
N LYS A 3 12.53 -10.19 6.64
CA LYS A 3 13.93 -10.56 6.64
C LYS A 3 14.14 -12.01 6.22
N VAL A 4 15.19 -12.24 5.46
CA VAL A 4 15.72 -13.58 5.17
C VAL A 4 16.67 -13.98 6.28
N TYR A 5 16.45 -15.16 6.84
CA TYR A 5 17.29 -15.78 7.85
C TYR A 5 17.97 -17.00 7.26
N GLU A 6 19.30 -17.05 7.34
CA GLU A 6 20.02 -18.27 7.03
C GLU A 6 19.72 -19.32 8.12
N MET A 7 19.62 -20.57 7.70
CA MET A 7 19.41 -21.69 8.61
C MET A 7 20.75 -22.38 8.86
N ASP A 8 21.14 -22.53 10.13
CA ASP A 8 22.39 -23.23 10.47
C ASP A 8 22.27 -24.74 10.22
N ASN A 9 21.08 -25.31 10.49
CA ASN A 9 20.80 -26.72 10.25
C ASN A 9 20.03 -26.88 8.94
N GLN A 10 20.71 -27.40 7.91
CA GLN A 10 20.16 -27.61 6.58
C GLN A 10 19.47 -28.98 6.47
N ILE A 11 18.43 -29.05 5.62
CA ILE A 11 17.63 -30.27 5.43
C ILE A 11 18.39 -31.29 4.58
N ASP A 12 19.13 -30.80 3.58
CA ASP A 12 19.99 -31.60 2.69
C ASP A 12 21.37 -30.95 2.59
N ALA A 13 22.40 -31.77 2.33
CA ALA A 13 23.79 -31.30 2.28
C ALA A 13 24.18 -30.62 0.95
N ASN A 14 23.41 -30.83 -0.11
CA ASN A 14 23.68 -30.29 -1.45
C ASN A 14 22.85 -29.04 -1.77
N GLU A 15 21.93 -28.65 -0.89
CA GLU A 15 21.02 -27.53 -1.07
C GLU A 15 21.18 -26.51 0.06
N LYS A 16 20.94 -25.23 -0.26
CA LYS A 16 20.95 -24.15 0.75
C LYS A 16 19.56 -23.57 0.90
N TYR A 17 18.98 -23.81 2.06
CA TYR A 17 17.69 -23.30 2.47
C TYR A 17 17.86 -22.04 3.33
N SER A 18 16.88 -21.16 3.23
CA SER A 18 16.77 -19.95 4.04
C SER A 18 15.30 -19.70 4.32
N MET A 19 15.02 -19.06 5.46
CA MET A 19 13.66 -18.77 5.88
C MET A 19 13.35 -17.29 5.63
N PHE A 20 12.30 -17.02 4.86
CA PHE A 20 11.77 -15.68 4.73
C PHE A 20 10.68 -15.48 5.79
N LEU A 21 10.87 -14.50 6.68
CA LEU A 21 9.95 -14.24 7.78
C LEU A 21 9.54 -12.76 7.84
N VAL A 22 8.25 -12.54 8.06
CA VAL A 22 7.67 -11.23 8.37
C VAL A 22 7.62 -11.08 9.88
N ASN A 23 8.43 -10.17 10.45
CA ASN A 23 8.54 -10.04 11.92
C ASN A 23 7.58 -9.01 12.53
N HIS A 24 7.05 -8.12 11.71
CA HIS A 24 6.19 -7.03 12.18
C HIS A 24 5.06 -6.87 11.19
N LEU A 25 3.84 -6.77 11.72
CA LEU A 25 2.63 -6.54 10.97
C LEU A 25 2.15 -5.11 11.24
N THR A 26 1.95 -4.34 10.17
CA THR A 26 1.34 -3.02 10.29
C THR A 26 -0.17 -3.18 10.35
N LEU A 27 -0.76 -2.66 11.43
CA LEU A 27 -2.20 -2.70 11.65
C LEU A 27 -2.82 -1.34 11.35
N ARG A 28 -4.07 -1.37 10.92
CA ARG A 28 -5.00 -0.23 10.84
C ARG A 28 -5.46 0.17 12.24
N ASP A 29 -6.15 1.31 12.33
CA ASP A 29 -6.73 1.82 13.58
C ASP A 29 -7.79 0.87 14.19
N ASP A 30 -8.38 -0.02 13.38
CA ASP A 30 -9.30 -1.09 13.83
C ASP A 30 -8.59 -2.42 14.15
N ASN A 31 -7.26 -2.42 14.25
CA ASN A 31 -6.39 -3.58 14.48
C ASN A 31 -6.41 -4.63 13.37
N GLN A 32 -6.98 -4.34 12.20
CA GLN A 32 -6.87 -5.23 11.05
C GLN A 32 -5.53 -5.03 10.32
N PRO A 33 -4.89 -6.09 9.83
CA PRO A 33 -3.68 -5.96 9.03
C PRO A 33 -3.92 -5.12 7.76
N ILE A 34 -2.97 -4.25 7.42
CA ILE A 34 -2.96 -3.57 6.11
C ILE A 34 -2.54 -4.55 5.01
N GLU A 35 -1.67 -5.51 5.33
CA GLU A 35 -1.16 -6.48 4.38
C GLU A 35 -2.30 -7.38 3.84
N GLY A 36 -2.38 -7.53 2.51
CA GLY A 36 -3.41 -8.31 1.82
C GLY A 36 -4.78 -7.62 1.65
N ALA A 37 -5.17 -6.73 2.57
CA ALA A 37 -6.45 -6.01 2.53
C ALA A 37 -6.34 -4.57 2.01
N GLY A 38 -5.16 -3.94 2.16
CA GLY A 38 -4.95 -2.55 1.82
C GLY A 38 -5.56 -1.59 2.85
N VAL A 39 -5.81 -0.36 2.40
CA VAL A 39 -6.47 0.69 3.18
C VAL A 39 -7.74 1.12 2.48
N GLU A 40 -8.80 1.34 3.25
CA GLU A 40 -10.04 1.91 2.72
C GLU A 40 -9.88 3.43 2.60
N PRO A 41 -9.96 4.00 1.39
CA PRO A 41 -9.80 5.44 1.23
C PRO A 41 -11.04 6.17 1.75
N THR A 42 -10.83 7.34 2.35
CA THR A 42 -11.94 8.22 2.74
C THR A 42 -12.74 8.71 1.53
N ILE A 43 -12.06 8.91 0.39
CA ILE A 43 -12.65 9.28 -0.88
C ILE A 43 -12.13 8.30 -1.93
N ASP A 44 -13.01 7.46 -2.47
CA ASP A 44 -12.70 6.57 -3.58
C ASP A 44 -12.77 7.34 -4.90
N ILE A 45 -11.62 7.48 -5.57
CA ILE A 45 -11.50 8.19 -6.86
C ILE A 45 -12.09 7.43 -8.04
N ASN A 46 -12.51 6.17 -7.85
CA ASN A 46 -13.27 5.41 -8.85
C ASN A 46 -14.78 5.72 -8.77
N ASP A 47 -15.25 6.38 -7.70
CA ASP A 47 -16.63 6.84 -7.58
C ASP A 47 -16.87 8.02 -8.54
N PRO A 48 -17.87 8.00 -9.43
CA PRO A 48 -18.15 9.10 -10.36
C PRO A 48 -18.34 10.49 -9.70
N THR A 49 -18.59 10.53 -8.39
CA THR A 49 -18.84 11.74 -7.60
C THR A 49 -17.64 12.16 -6.72
N TRP A 50 -16.48 11.50 -6.86
CA TRP A 50 -15.32 11.72 -5.99
C TRP A 50 -14.84 13.17 -5.95
N GLU A 51 -14.93 13.90 -7.07
CA GLU A 51 -14.52 15.31 -7.17
C GLU A 51 -15.31 16.19 -6.22
N ASN A 52 -16.62 15.99 -6.16
CA ASN A 52 -17.50 16.74 -5.27
C ASN A 52 -17.20 16.41 -3.80
N LYS A 53 -16.98 15.12 -3.49
CA LYS A 53 -16.58 14.68 -2.14
C LYS A 53 -15.25 15.31 -1.72
N LEU A 54 -14.31 15.43 -2.66
CA LEU A 54 -13.03 16.08 -2.40
C LEU A 54 -13.19 17.58 -2.19
N LEU A 55 -14.01 18.26 -2.98
CA LEU A 55 -14.31 19.69 -2.83
C LEU A 55 -15.03 20.02 -1.53
N GLU A 56 -15.92 19.14 -1.07
CA GLU A 56 -16.60 19.26 0.22
C GLU A 56 -15.60 19.19 1.39
N TYR A 57 -14.58 18.33 1.27
CA TYR A 57 -13.56 18.16 2.30
C TYR A 57 -12.46 19.22 2.22
N PHE A 58 -11.96 19.47 1.02
CA PHE A 58 -10.96 20.46 0.66
C PHE A 58 -11.52 21.35 -0.45
N ASN A 59 -11.99 22.54 -0.09
CA ASN A 59 -12.53 23.51 -1.05
C ASN A 59 -11.43 24.10 -1.97
N SER A 60 -10.93 23.28 -2.89
CA SER A 60 -9.81 23.59 -3.79
C SER A 60 -9.95 22.85 -5.13
N ASP A 61 -10.30 23.61 -6.17
CA ASP A 61 -10.33 23.10 -7.54
C ASP A 61 -8.94 22.71 -8.06
N GLU A 62 -7.89 23.34 -7.53
CA GLU A 62 -6.50 23.02 -7.89
C GLU A 62 -6.13 21.61 -7.41
N LEU A 63 -6.58 21.20 -6.22
CA LEU A 63 -6.34 19.86 -5.70
C LEU A 63 -7.05 18.80 -6.56
N VAL A 64 -8.30 19.05 -6.98
CA VAL A 64 -9.03 18.14 -7.88
C VAL A 64 -8.26 17.95 -9.19
N LYS A 65 -7.75 19.04 -9.76
CA LYS A 65 -6.94 19.00 -10.99
C LYS A 65 -5.64 18.20 -10.79
N ALA A 66 -4.91 18.47 -9.70
CA ALA A 66 -3.67 17.76 -9.39
C ALA A 66 -3.89 16.25 -9.23
N VAL A 67 -4.96 15.84 -8.56
CA VAL A 67 -5.31 14.41 -8.42
C VAL A 67 -5.58 13.77 -9.79
N LYS A 68 -6.32 14.45 -10.67
CA LYS A 68 -6.56 13.97 -12.06
C LYS A 68 -5.26 13.84 -12.85
N GLU A 69 -4.35 14.80 -12.73
CA GLU A 69 -3.07 14.77 -13.44
C GLU A 69 -2.20 13.61 -12.97
N VAL A 70 -2.06 13.44 -11.65
CA VAL A 70 -1.26 12.35 -11.07
C VAL A 70 -1.86 10.99 -11.42
N TRP A 71 -3.19 10.84 -11.39
CA TRP A 71 -3.84 9.55 -11.67
C TRP A 71 -3.68 9.08 -13.13
N ASN A 72 -3.61 10.02 -14.07
CA ASN A 72 -3.44 9.70 -15.49
C ASN A 72 -1.97 9.56 -15.90
N THR A 73 -1.03 9.86 -15.00
CA THR A 73 0.41 9.77 -15.26
C THR A 73 0.94 8.41 -14.83
N PRO A 74 1.73 7.69 -15.66
CA PRO A 74 2.37 6.45 -15.26
C PRO A 74 3.27 6.64 -14.02
N PRO A 75 3.40 5.62 -13.14
CA PRO A 75 4.30 5.69 -12.00
C PRO A 75 5.75 5.96 -12.44
N GLY A 76 6.39 6.98 -11.87
CA GLY A 76 7.81 7.29 -12.08
C GLY A 76 8.11 8.44 -13.07
N GLU A 77 7.09 9.08 -13.65
CA GLU A 77 7.24 10.23 -14.56
C GLU A 77 6.76 11.58 -13.97
N ILE A 78 6.42 11.60 -12.67
CA ILE A 78 6.03 12.80 -11.90
C ILE A 78 7.23 13.64 -11.47
#